data_AF-F3C561-F1
#
_entry.id   AF-F3C561-F1
#
_cell.length_a   1.000
_cell.length_b   1.000
_cell.length_c   1.000
_cell.angle_alpha   90.00
_cell.angle_beta   90.00
_cell.angle_gamma   90.00
#
_symmetry.space_group_name_H-M   'P 1'
#
loop_
_entity.id
_entity.type
_entity.pdbx_description
1 polymer ?
#
loop_
_entity_poly.entity_id
_entity_poly.type
_entity_poly.pdbx_seq_one_letter_code
_entity_poly.pdbx_strand_id
1 'polypeptide(L)'
;MHREHSTAQGQRYYTLVAACLGWSGLVIQLYLIFIGRYADHASLLGGLVRFLSFFTVLSNTLAAVALSCALTARQSAGHRFFRHPVVCGGIAVSIALVGIAYNILLRHLWHPQGWQWVADELLHDIMPLAFVLYWWLYVPKGALRLRHVP
;
A
#
# COMPACT_ATOMS: atom_id res chain seq x y z
N MET A 1 -26.78 -14.89 -12.62
CA MET A 1 -26.61 -14.78 -11.15
C MET A 1 -25.31 -15.40 -10.61
N HIS A 2 -24.75 -16.47 -11.19
CA HIS A 2 -23.48 -17.07 -10.71
C HIS A 2 -22.19 -16.25 -10.92
N ARG A 3 -22.12 -15.36 -11.92
CA ARG A 3 -20.89 -14.60 -12.24
C ARG A 3 -20.56 -13.48 -11.24
N GLU A 4 -21.56 -12.83 -10.65
CA GLU A 4 -21.34 -11.69 -9.74
C GLU A 4 -20.78 -12.10 -8.36
N HIS A 5 -21.17 -13.28 -7.87
CA HIS A 5 -20.63 -13.83 -6.63
C HIS A 5 -19.16 -14.26 -6.77
N SER A 6 -18.77 -14.82 -7.91
CA SER A 6 -17.39 -15.24 -8.17
C SER A 6 -16.43 -14.05 -8.25
N THR A 7 -16.86 -12.94 -8.85
CA THR A 7 -16.06 -11.70 -8.93
C THR A 7 -15.91 -11.04 -7.57
N ALA A 8 -16.97 -11.03 -6.74
CA ALA A 8 -16.91 -10.47 -5.39
C ALA A 8 -16.01 -11.30 -4.45
N GLN A 9 -16.00 -12.62 -4.60
CA GLN A 9 -15.15 -13.52 -3.82
C GLN A 9 -13.68 -13.46 -4.25
N GLY A 10 -13.41 -13.39 -5.56
CA GLY A 10 -12.06 -13.17 -6.10
C GLY A 10 -11.47 -11.82 -5.69
N GLN A 11 -12.28 -10.76 -5.71
CA GLN A 11 -11.89 -9.44 -5.21
C GLN A 11 -11.48 -9.48 -3.74
N ARG A 12 -12.30 -10.11 -2.89
CA ARG A 12 -12.00 -10.24 -1.46
C ARG A 12 -10.71 -11.00 -1.21
N TYR A 13 -10.51 -12.14 -1.88
CA TYR A 13 -9.29 -12.93 -1.73
C TYR A 13 -8.05 -12.13 -2.14
N TYR A 14 -8.09 -11.47 -3.30
CA TYR A 14 -7.00 -10.63 -3.78
C TYR A 14 -6.67 -9.50 -2.80
N THR A 15 -7.70 -8.79 -2.33
CA THR A 15 -7.55 -7.68 -1.38
C THR A 15 -6.97 -8.17 -0.04
N LEU A 16 -7.34 -9.38 0.39
CA LEU A 16 -6.85 -10.00 1.61
C LEU A 16 -5.37 -10.36 1.48
N VAL A 17 -4.99 -11.03 0.39
CA VAL A 17 -3.60 -11.36 0.11
C VAL A 17 -2.75 -10.10 0.00
N ALA A 18 -3.21 -9.09 -0.74
CA ALA A 18 -2.50 -7.82 -0.90
C ALA A 18 -2.35 -7.07 0.44
N ALA A 19 -3.41 -7.03 1.27
CA ALA A 19 -3.33 -6.43 2.60
C ALA A 19 -2.35 -7.17 3.50
N CYS A 20 -2.41 -8.51 3.54
CA CYS A 20 -1.49 -9.33 4.32
C CYS A 20 -0.04 -9.10 3.88
N LEU A 21 0.24 -9.09 2.58
CA LEU A 21 1.58 -8.80 2.05
C LEU A 21 2.04 -7.40 2.47
N GLY A 22 1.21 -6.37 2.31
CA GLY A 22 1.56 -5.00 2.71
C GLY A 22 1.89 -4.88 4.20
N TRP A 23 1.05 -5.46 5.06
CA TRP A 23 1.30 -5.49 6.50
C TRP A 23 2.56 -6.28 6.85
N SER A 24 2.78 -7.44 6.23
CA SER A 24 3.99 -8.23 6.42
C SER A 24 5.25 -7.44 6.04
N GLY A 25 5.26 -6.79 4.87
CA GLY A 25 6.37 -5.94 4.43
C GLY A 25 6.67 -4.82 5.43
N LEU A 26 5.64 -4.10 5.89
CA LEU A 26 5.78 -3.02 6.87
C LEU A 26 6.34 -3.52 8.22
N VAL A 27 5.86 -4.67 8.70
CA VAL A 27 6.33 -5.27 9.96
C VAL A 27 7.78 -5.71 9.83
N ILE A 28 8.17 -6.35 8.72
CA ILE A 28 9.56 -6.77 8.48
C ILE A 28 10.47 -5.52 8.42
N GLN A 29 10.07 -4.48 7.67
CA GLN A 29 10.88 -3.27 7.57
C GLN A 29 11.03 -2.56 8.93
N LEU A 30 9.95 -2.49 9.72
CA LEU A 30 9.99 -1.92 11.06
C LEU A 30 10.90 -2.73 11.99
N TYR A 31 10.80 -4.05 11.97
CA TYR A 31 11.63 -4.95 12.76
C TYR A 31 13.13 -4.77 12.45
N LEU A 32 13.48 -4.68 11.17
CA LEU A 32 14.86 -4.45 10.72
C LEU A 32 15.40 -3.08 11.17
N ILE A 33 14.56 -2.04 11.20
CA ILE A 33 14.96 -0.73 11.74
C ILE A 33 15.17 -0.80 13.25
N PHE A 34 14.30 -1.49 13.97
CA PHE A 34 14.43 -1.64 15.43
C PHE A 34 15.69 -2.41 15.80
N ILE A 35 15.99 -3.53 15.12
CA ILE A 35 17.16 -4.34 15.45
C ILE A 35 18.47 -3.58 15.16
N GLY A 36 18.54 -2.83 14.05
CA GLY A 36 19.68 -1.97 13.74
C GLY A 36 19.88 -0.87 14.79
N ARG A 37 18.81 -0.16 15.15
CA ARG A 37 18.89 0.90 16.18
C ARG A 37 19.17 0.38 17.58
N TYR A 38 18.69 -0.81 17.90
CA TYR A 38 18.99 -1.48 19.17
C TYR A 38 20.47 -1.85 19.26
N ALA A 39 21.06 -2.37 18.16
CA ALA A 39 22.48 -2.66 18.08
C ALA A 39 23.35 -1.39 18.20
N ASP A 40 22.87 -0.26 17.67
CA ASP A 40 23.55 1.04 17.77
C ASP A 40 23.33 1.77 19.12
N HIS A 41 22.64 1.15 20.09
CA HIS A 41 22.20 1.78 21.36
C HIS A 41 21.45 3.12 21.17
N ALA A 42 20.81 3.29 20.02
CA ALA A 42 20.11 4.51 19.65
C ALA A 42 18.64 4.48 20.13
N SER A 43 18.01 5.66 20.19
CA SER A 43 16.60 5.76 20.56
C SER A 43 15.70 5.06 19.54
N LEU A 44 14.97 4.03 20.00
CA LEU A 44 13.96 3.31 19.22
C LEU A 44 12.84 4.25 18.72
N LEU A 45 12.50 5.25 19.53
CA LEU A 45 11.52 6.28 19.15
C LEU A 45 12.01 7.09 17.94
N GLY A 46 13.31 7.40 17.89
CA GLY A 46 13.94 8.04 16.73
C GLY A 46 13.92 7.15 15.48
N GLY A 47 13.99 5.83 15.65
CA GLY A 47 13.78 4.85 14.58
C GLY A 47 12.35 4.92 14.01
N LEU A 48 11.34 4.94 14.88
CA LEU A 48 9.93 5.09 14.50
C LEU A 48 9.65 6.40 13.77
N VAL A 49 10.12 7.53 14.31
CA VAL A 49 9.91 8.86 13.70
C VAL A 49 10.54 8.88 12.31
N ARG A 50 11.76 8.36 12.16
CA ARG A 50 12.42 8.29 10.85
C ARG A 50 11.67 7.36 9.89
N PHE A 51 11.19 6.22 10.38
CA PHE A 51 10.37 5.30 9.60
C PHE A 51 9.11 5.97 9.05
N LEU A 52 8.35 6.67 9.91
CA LEU A 52 7.14 7.39 9.51
C LEU A 52 7.41 8.67 8.70
N SER A 53 8.66 9.15 8.67
CA SER A 53 9.05 10.29 7.85
C SER A 53 9.25 9.90 6.38
N PHE A 54 9.42 8.61 6.08
CA PHE A 54 9.58 8.16 4.70
C PHE A 54 8.23 8.13 3.98
N PHE A 55 8.17 8.83 2.85
CA PHE A 55 7.00 8.86 1.98
C PHE A 55 6.55 7.46 1.55
N THR A 56 7.51 6.55 1.28
CA THR A 56 7.23 5.15 0.93
C THR A 56 6.48 4.41 2.03
N VAL A 57 6.85 4.63 3.29
CA VAL A 57 6.22 3.97 4.43
C VAL A 57 4.80 4.49 4.63
N LEU A 58 4.60 5.80 4.55
CA LEU A 58 3.29 6.43 4.68
C LEU A 58 2.34 5.95 3.56
N SER A 59 2.80 5.95 2.31
CA SER A 59 1.99 5.52 1.17
C SER A 59 1.63 4.02 1.21
N ASN A 60 2.58 3.15 1.57
CA ASN A 60 2.30 1.73 1.77
C ASN A 60 1.33 1.48 2.94
N THR A 61 1.48 2.23 4.04
CA THR A 61 0.56 2.14 5.19
C THR A 61 -0.85 2.57 4.77
N LEU A 62 -1.01 3.67 4.04
CA LEU A 62 -2.30 4.11 3.53
C LEU A 62 -2.93 3.07 2.59
N ALA A 63 -2.13 2.44 1.72
CA ALA A 63 -2.60 1.39 0.83
C ALA A 63 -3.04 0.13 1.60
N ALA A 64 -2.24 -0.33 2.56
CA ALA A 64 -2.60 -1.46 3.42
C ALA A 64 -3.90 -1.18 4.20
N VAL A 65 -4.04 0.01 4.78
CA VAL A 65 -5.26 0.45 5.46
C VAL A 65 -6.44 0.48 4.50
N ALA A 66 -6.28 1.05 3.30
CA ALA A 66 -7.35 1.10 2.30
C ALA A 66 -7.81 -0.30 1.87
N LEU A 67 -6.89 -1.25 1.70
CA LEU A 67 -7.20 -2.65 1.42
C LEU A 67 -7.91 -3.33 2.61
N SER A 68 -7.45 -3.10 3.85
CA SER A 68 -8.11 -3.60 5.07
C SER A 68 -9.53 -3.04 5.23
N CYS A 69 -9.74 -1.76 4.92
CA CYS A 69 -11.06 -1.13 4.92
C CYS A 69 -11.96 -1.72 3.82
N ALA A 70 -11.40 -2.08 2.66
CA ALA A 70 -12.15 -2.74 1.58
C ALA A 70 -12.60 -4.17 1.93
N LEU A 71 -11.85 -4.88 2.79
CA LEU A 71 -12.22 -6.19 3.31
C LEU A 71 -13.32 -6.13 4.37
N THR A 72 -13.41 -5.02 5.12
CA THR A 72 -14.31 -4.90 6.25
C THR A 72 -15.64 -4.26 5.84
N ALA A 73 -16.75 -4.99 5.99
CA ALA A 73 -18.09 -4.49 5.67
C ALA A 73 -18.67 -3.46 6.66
N ARG A 74 -17.89 -3.01 7.65
CA ARG A 74 -18.35 -2.04 8.66
C ARG A 74 -18.57 -0.68 8.00
N GLN A 75 -19.67 -0.01 8.32
CA GLN A 75 -19.98 1.33 7.82
C GLN A 75 -19.45 2.42 8.76
N SER A 76 -18.16 2.38 9.11
CA SER A 76 -17.53 3.43 9.91
C SER A 76 -17.19 4.65 9.03
N ALA A 77 -17.20 5.86 9.61
CA ALA A 77 -16.82 7.09 8.92
C ALA A 77 -15.44 7.00 8.24
N GLY A 78 -14.47 6.34 8.90
CA GLY A 78 -13.15 6.07 8.33
C GLY A 78 -13.20 5.17 7.08
N HIS A 79 -14.08 4.16 7.05
CA HIS A 79 -14.23 3.29 5.88
C HIS A 79 -14.84 4.03 4.70
N ARG A 80 -15.77 4.95 4.94
CA ARG A 80 -16.34 5.79 3.87
C ARG A 80 -15.28 6.72 3.27
N PHE A 81 -14.38 7.25 4.09
CA PHE A 81 -13.25 8.07 3.64
C PHE A 81 -12.27 7.26 2.77
N PHE A 82 -11.80 6.10 3.24
CA PHE A 82 -10.86 5.26 2.48
C PHE A 82 -11.47 4.63 1.24
N ARG A 83 -12.80 4.44 1.19
CA ARG A 83 -13.51 3.97 -0.01
C ARG A 83 -13.84 5.09 -0.99
N HIS A 84 -13.57 6.36 -0.64
CA HIS A 84 -13.85 7.47 -1.52
C HIS A 84 -12.92 7.42 -2.75
N PRO A 85 -13.43 7.50 -3.98
CA PRO A 85 -12.63 7.31 -5.19
C PRO A 85 -11.47 8.32 -5.32
N VAL A 86 -11.64 9.53 -4.79
CA VAL A 86 -10.56 10.55 -4.73
C VAL A 86 -9.44 10.11 -3.79
N VAL A 87 -9.76 9.56 -2.62
CA VAL A 87 -8.77 9.10 -1.63
C VAL A 87 -8.04 7.86 -2.18
N CYS A 88 -8.79 6.88 -2.70
CA CYS A 88 -8.19 5.73 -3.38
C CYS A 88 -7.29 6.16 -4.55
N GLY A 89 -7.72 7.15 -5.34
CA GLY A 89 -6.93 7.70 -6.45
C GLY A 89 -5.63 8.36 -5.96
N GLY A 90 -5.69 9.18 -4.91
CA GLY A 90 -4.51 9.80 -4.32
C GLY A 90 -3.50 8.78 -3.77
N ILE A 91 -4.00 7.73 -3.09
CA ILE A 91 -3.16 6.63 -2.61
C ILE A 91 -2.55 5.87 -3.80
N ALA A 92 -3.33 5.60 -4.85
CA ALA A 92 -2.85 4.90 -6.04
C ALA A 92 -1.76 5.68 -6.78
N VAL A 93 -1.91 7.01 -6.92
CA VAL A 93 -0.88 7.86 -7.52
C VAL A 93 0.38 7.88 -6.65
N SER A 94 0.21 8.02 -5.34
CA SER A 94 1.34 8.02 -4.39
C SER A 94 2.12 6.71 -4.44
N ILE A 95 1.44 5.57 -4.43
CA ILE A 95 2.10 4.27 -4.47
C ILE A 95 2.71 3.95 -5.84
N ALA A 96 2.06 4.39 -6.93
CA ALA A 96 2.62 4.28 -8.27
C ALA A 96 3.90 5.13 -8.41
N LEU A 97 3.90 6.34 -7.86
CA LEU A 97 5.09 7.20 -7.83
C LEU A 97 6.25 6.52 -7.09
N VAL A 98 5.99 5.88 -5.95
CA VAL A 98 6.99 5.12 -5.20
C VAL A 98 7.56 3.97 -6.03
N GLY A 99 6.70 3.15 -6.65
CA GLY A 99 7.14 2.04 -7.49
C GLY A 99 7.98 2.50 -8.68
N ILE A 100 7.55 3.58 -9.36
CA ILE A 100 8.29 4.17 -10.48
C ILE A 100 9.63 4.73 -10.03
N ALA A 101 9.64 5.53 -8.96
CA ALA A 101 10.86 6.13 -8.43
C ALA A 101 11.86 5.06 -8.00
N TYR A 102 11.38 3.99 -7.34
CA TYR A 102 12.24 2.88 -6.97
C TYR A 102 12.83 2.17 -8.18
N ASN A 103 12.00 1.84 -9.18
CA ASN A 103 12.44 1.11 -10.36
C ASN A 103 13.49 1.90 -11.17
N ILE A 104 13.30 3.21 -11.31
CA ILE A 104 14.17 4.08 -12.09
C ILE A 104 15.44 4.47 -11.31
N LEU A 105 15.30 4.87 -10.04
CA LEU A 105 16.42 5.45 -9.28
C LEU A 105 17.16 4.42 -8.42
N LEU A 106 16.46 3.50 -7.76
CA LEU A 106 17.06 2.68 -6.71
C LEU A 106 17.38 1.25 -7.16
N ARG A 107 16.62 0.67 -8.11
CA ARG A 107 16.81 -0.73 -8.54
C ARG A 107 18.23 -1.06 -8.99
N HIS A 108 18.94 -0.08 -9.53
CA HIS A 108 20.30 -0.25 -10.03
C HIS A 108 21.39 0.13 -9.02
N LEU A 109 21.05 0.84 -7.95
CA LEU A 109 22.02 1.30 -6.93
C LEU A 109 21.90 0.54 -5.61
N TRP A 110 20.75 -0.06 -5.33
CA TRP A 110 20.44 -0.68 -4.04
C TRP A 110 20.31 -2.19 -4.22
N HIS A 111 21.27 -2.93 -3.66
CA HIS A 111 21.27 -4.39 -3.62
C HIS A 111 21.11 -4.88 -2.17
N PRO A 112 19.90 -4.78 -1.59
CA PRO A 112 19.67 -5.29 -0.25
C PRO A 112 19.85 -6.81 -0.25
N GLN A 113 20.33 -7.37 0.87
CA GLN A 113 20.53 -8.81 1.02
C GLN A 113 19.66 -9.36 2.17
N GLY A 114 19.27 -10.63 2.07
CA GLY A 114 18.51 -11.33 3.11
C GLY A 114 17.11 -10.75 3.34
N TRP A 115 16.74 -10.55 4.61
CA TRP A 115 15.40 -10.07 4.99
C TRP A 115 15.09 -8.64 4.55
N GLN A 116 16.11 -7.79 4.37
CA GLN A 116 15.93 -6.44 3.83
C GLN A 116 15.44 -6.50 2.38
N TRP A 117 15.95 -7.44 1.58
CA TRP A 117 15.52 -7.61 0.20
C TRP A 117 14.04 -7.99 0.13
N VAL A 118 13.59 -8.93 0.97
CA VAL A 118 12.19 -9.34 1.01
C VAL A 118 11.26 -8.17 1.35
N ALA A 119 11.62 -7.37 2.36
CA ALA A 119 10.82 -6.19 2.73
C ALA A 119 10.79 -5.15 1.62
N ASP A 120 11.93 -4.90 0.99
CA ASP A 120 12.09 -3.91 -0.06
C ASP A 120 11.29 -4.30 -1.32
N GLU A 121 11.42 -5.55 -1.77
CA GLU A 121 10.67 -6.10 -2.91
C GLU A 121 9.16 -6.09 -2.65
N LEU A 122 8.72 -6.47 -1.44
CA LEU A 122 7.30 -6.45 -1.09
C LEU A 122 6.70 -5.04 -1.12
N LEU A 123 7.43 -4.05 -0.59
CA LEU A 123 6.91 -2.70 -0.41
C LEU A 123 7.10 -1.79 -1.62
N HIS A 124 8.07 -2.10 -2.49
CA HIS A 124 8.41 -1.27 -3.65
C HIS A 124 8.06 -1.89 -5.01
N ASP A 125 7.85 -3.20 -5.11
CA ASP A 125 7.43 -3.86 -6.36
C ASP A 125 6.03 -4.49 -6.20
N ILE A 126 5.85 -5.38 -5.22
CA ILE A 126 4.59 -6.13 -5.06
C ILE A 126 3.42 -5.23 -4.65
N MET A 127 3.59 -4.40 -3.61
CA MET A 127 2.53 -3.56 -3.09
C MET A 127 2.05 -2.48 -4.08
N PRO A 128 2.95 -1.71 -4.74
CA PRO A 128 2.55 -0.75 -5.76
C PRO A 128 1.76 -1.40 -6.90
N LEU A 129 2.27 -2.52 -7.43
CA LEU A 129 1.60 -3.24 -8.50
C LEU A 129 0.24 -3.76 -8.04
N ALA A 130 0.19 -4.35 -6.85
CA ALA A 130 -1.02 -4.95 -6.30
C ALA A 130 -2.13 -3.91 -6.07
N PHE A 131 -1.75 -2.75 -5.52
CA PHE A 131 -2.70 -1.66 -5.25
C PHE A 131 -3.14 -0.94 -6.52
N VAL A 132 -2.24 -0.74 -7.48
CA VAL A 132 -2.60 -0.17 -8.80
C VAL A 132 -3.56 -1.09 -9.55
N LEU A 133 -3.33 -2.40 -9.53
CA LEU A 133 -4.25 -3.39 -10.08
C LEU A 133 -5.60 -3.37 -9.36
N TYR A 134 -5.60 -3.30 -8.02
CA TYR A 134 -6.83 -3.16 -7.25
C TYR A 134 -7.62 -1.90 -7.63
N TRP A 135 -6.93 -0.75 -7.69
CA TRP A 135 -7.52 0.53 -8.09
C TRP A 135 -8.07 0.48 -9.52
N TRP A 136 -7.32 -0.12 -10.44
CA TRP A 136 -7.70 -0.23 -11.83
C TRP A 136 -8.95 -1.09 -12.04
N LEU A 137 -9.04 -2.23 -11.35
CA LEU A 137 -10.11 -3.22 -11.55
C LEU A 137 -11.37 -2.94 -10.73
N TYR A 138 -11.22 -2.40 -9.52
CA TYR A 138 -12.31 -2.38 -8.53
C TYR A 138 -12.74 -1.00 -8.04
N VAL A 139 -11.94 0.05 -8.26
CA VAL A 139 -12.36 1.41 -7.88
C VAL A 139 -13.15 2.01 -9.04
N PRO A 140 -14.44 2.38 -8.83
CA PRO A 140 -15.20 3.05 -9.86
C PRO A 140 -14.54 4.40 -10.13
N LYS A 141 -13.85 4.50 -11.26
CA LYS A 141 -13.29 5.75 -11.78
C LYS A 141 -14.50 6.57 -12.18
N GLY A 142 -14.95 7.42 -11.25
CA GLY A 142 -16.18 8.19 -11.40
C GLY A 142 -16.28 8.69 -12.83
N ALA A 143 -17.38 8.35 -13.49
CA ALA A 143 -17.73 8.92 -14.77
C ALA A 143 -17.82 10.43 -14.56
N LEU A 144 -16.71 11.12 -14.79
CA LEU A 144 -16.68 12.55 -15.10
C LEU A 144 -17.47 12.67 -16.39
N ARG A 145 -18.80 12.65 -16.27
CA ARG A 145 -19.67 13.12 -17.32
C ARG A 145 -19.27 14.57 -17.52
N LEU A 146 -18.67 14.84 -18.67
CA LEU A 146 -18.42 16.17 -19.25
C LEU A 146 -19.70 17.01 -19.46
N ARG A 147 -20.77 16.74 -18.70
CA ARG A 147 -22.09 17.37 -18.82
C ARG A 147 -22.33 18.47 -17.79
N HIS A 148 -21.35 18.81 -16.96
CA HIS A 148 -21.42 19.95 -16.03
C HIS A 148 -20.19 20.86 -16.16
N VAL A 149 -19.60 20.95 -17.35
CA VAL A 149 -18.77 22.12 -17.67
C VAL A 149 -19.78 23.23 -18.02
N PRO A 150 -19.93 24.27 -17.16
CA PRO A 150 -20.79 25.42 -17.44
C PRO A 150 -20.28 26.23 -18.63
#